data_AF-A0A6P0VMD3-F1
#
_entry.id   AF-A0A6P0VMD3-F1
#
_cell.length_a   1.000
_cell.length_b   1.000
_cell.length_c   1.000
_cell.angle_alpha   90.00
_cell.angle_beta   90.00
_cell.angle_gamma   90.00
#
_symmetry.space_group_name_H-M   'P 1'
#
loop_
_entity.id
_entity.type
_entity.pdbx_description
1 polymer ?
#
loop_
_entity_poly.entity_id
_entity_poly.type
_entity_poly.pdbx_seq_one_letter_code
_entity_poly.pdbx_strand_id
1 'polypeptide(L)'
;MKPQTQQIITTLAEITDDLYYSLVGDEPYVTVFWEVEEKGEFDVENFLLDSGALTPFTPEDFLHQIRQTQSPSVVEHYQNLLALLQANLSELTIYSYGFPELPEDLFNGNLPLEADKLTPLLIPLLIGVSTTGEWIGLAPRQKRGYQSSPRFVIPELESVGETTTALVEQIQSLTSQIEHKLSTKSWKLRNNWEVALTNSRTSIMEKLLLQAGFLSIEEINKFLRNIESELEELEEDEELPTDLQQTIDLREYFQSRLLNSRVYNLDYNISDESFTIHYALGQTEDGDWMGVVTDSFTF
;
A
#
# COMPACT_ATOMS: atom_id res chain seq x y z
N MET A 1 21.53 -13.70 2.83
CA MET A 1 22.28 -12.52 2.29
C MET A 1 23.51 -12.82 1.46
N LYS A 2 23.40 -12.52 0.15
CA LYS A 2 24.46 -12.63 -0.85
C LYS A 2 25.46 -11.47 -0.75
N PRO A 3 26.73 -11.63 -1.18
CA PRO A 3 27.73 -10.55 -1.14
C PRO A 3 27.30 -9.28 -1.90
N GLN A 4 26.62 -9.44 -3.03
CA GLN A 4 26.08 -8.31 -3.82
C GLN A 4 24.99 -7.55 -3.06
N THR A 5 24.10 -8.25 -2.35
CA THR A 5 23.10 -7.63 -1.47
C THR A 5 23.74 -6.77 -0.39
N GLN A 6 24.75 -7.32 0.30
CA GLN A 6 25.48 -6.58 1.32
C GLN A 6 26.12 -5.32 0.75
N GLN A 7 26.72 -5.41 -0.44
CA GLN A 7 27.34 -4.26 -1.09
C GLN A 7 26.31 -3.18 -1.43
N ILE A 8 25.15 -3.55 -1.97
CA ILE A 8 24.09 -2.61 -2.33
C ILE A 8 23.54 -1.92 -1.07
N ILE A 9 23.28 -2.68 -0.01
CA ILE A 9 22.78 -2.14 1.26
C ILE A 9 23.81 -1.16 1.85
N THR A 10 25.09 -1.54 1.88
CA THR A 10 26.14 -0.66 2.38
C THR A 10 26.25 0.63 1.58
N THR A 11 26.23 0.56 0.24
CA THR A 11 26.28 1.76 -0.60
C THR A 11 25.05 2.63 -0.45
N LEU A 12 23.84 2.05 -0.36
CA LEU A 12 22.63 2.84 -0.11
C LEU A 12 22.70 3.53 1.25
N ALA A 13 23.13 2.83 2.30
CA ALA A 13 23.28 3.41 3.63
C ALA A 13 24.31 4.54 3.66
N GLU A 14 25.42 4.43 2.93
CA GLU A 14 26.43 5.50 2.80
C GLU A 14 25.89 6.72 2.05
N ILE A 15 25.10 6.51 0.98
CA ILE A 15 24.50 7.61 0.21
C ILE A 15 23.46 8.35 1.05
N THR A 16 22.68 7.62 1.84
CA THR A 16 21.58 8.18 2.64
C THR A 16 21.97 8.59 4.05
N ASP A 17 23.24 8.47 4.43
CA ASP A 17 23.72 8.88 5.75
C ASP A 17 23.47 10.38 5.96
N ASP A 18 22.81 10.75 7.05
CA ASP A 18 22.36 12.12 7.34
C ASP A 18 21.48 12.78 6.24
N LEU A 19 20.93 12.00 5.29
CA LEU A 19 20.00 12.50 4.28
C LEU A 19 18.56 12.43 4.78
N TYR A 20 17.85 13.56 4.69
CA TYR A 20 16.46 13.68 5.12
C TYR A 20 15.50 13.92 3.95
N TYR A 21 14.25 13.50 4.12
CA TYR A 21 13.22 13.67 3.11
C TYR A 21 12.69 15.12 3.07
N SER A 22 13.20 15.87 2.11
CA SER A 22 13.06 17.33 2.01
C SER A 22 11.63 17.89 1.88
N LEU A 23 10.64 17.08 1.54
CA LEU A 23 9.30 17.58 1.27
C LEU A 23 8.47 17.92 2.52
N VAL A 24 8.78 17.32 3.68
CA VAL A 24 7.83 17.33 4.81
C VAL A 24 8.46 17.29 6.20
N GLY A 25 9.78 17.10 6.34
CA GLY A 25 10.46 17.18 7.64
C GLY A 25 11.87 16.61 7.65
N ASP A 26 12.34 16.28 8.86
CA ASP A 26 13.64 15.67 9.14
C ASP A 26 13.54 14.13 9.20
N GLU A 27 12.75 13.52 8.31
CA GLU A 27 12.58 12.06 8.29
C GLU A 27 13.72 11.39 7.49
N PRO A 28 14.44 10.42 8.08
CA PRO A 28 15.59 9.80 7.45
C PRO A 28 15.19 8.76 6.41
N TYR A 29 16.09 8.48 5.48
CA TYR A 29 15.98 7.30 4.63
C TYR A 29 16.60 6.08 5.30
N VAL A 30 15.86 4.98 5.36
CA VAL A 30 16.34 3.71 5.91
C VAL A 30 16.41 2.65 4.82
N THR A 31 17.51 1.92 4.72
CA THR A 31 17.66 0.87 3.71
C THR A 31 16.72 -0.31 3.97
N VAL A 32 16.08 -0.82 2.92
CA VAL A 32 15.19 -1.98 2.96
C VAL A 32 15.51 -2.96 1.84
N PHE A 33 15.21 -4.24 2.05
CA PHE A 33 15.47 -5.29 1.06
C PHE A 33 14.47 -6.45 1.13
N TRP A 34 14.36 -7.16 0.01
CA TRP A 34 13.54 -8.33 -0.23
C TRP A 34 14.37 -9.39 -0.96
N GLU A 35 14.77 -10.44 -0.25
CA GLU A 35 15.51 -11.56 -0.85
C GLU A 35 14.50 -12.58 -1.41
N VAL A 36 14.48 -12.75 -2.73
CA VAL A 36 13.51 -13.62 -3.42
C VAL A 36 13.69 -15.09 -3.04
N GLU A 37 14.92 -15.51 -2.76
CA GLU A 37 15.20 -16.88 -2.30
C GLU A 37 14.58 -17.20 -0.94
N GLU A 38 14.44 -16.19 -0.07
CA GLU A 38 13.90 -16.36 1.29
C GLU A 38 12.40 -16.05 1.35
N LYS A 39 11.96 -14.99 0.67
CA LYS A 39 10.61 -14.43 0.76
C LYS A 39 9.70 -14.78 -0.43
N GLY A 40 10.26 -15.38 -1.49
CA GLY A 40 9.55 -15.66 -2.74
C GLY A 40 9.53 -14.46 -3.70
N GLU A 41 8.81 -14.60 -4.80
CA GLU A 41 8.66 -13.51 -5.78
C GLU A 41 8.02 -12.28 -5.13
N PHE A 42 8.55 -11.11 -5.48
CA PHE A 42 7.99 -9.84 -5.02
C PHE A 42 6.64 -9.59 -5.71
N ASP A 43 5.59 -9.49 -4.89
CA ASP A 43 4.33 -8.89 -5.25
C ASP A 43 3.81 -8.10 -4.05
N VAL A 44 2.85 -7.19 -4.29
CA VAL A 44 2.34 -6.28 -3.26
C VAL A 44 1.68 -7.04 -2.11
N GLU A 45 1.07 -8.20 -2.35
CA GLU A 45 0.44 -8.99 -1.30
C GLU A 45 1.49 -9.61 -0.37
N ASN A 46 2.49 -10.30 -0.92
CA ASN A 46 3.57 -10.89 -0.13
C ASN A 46 4.35 -9.83 0.63
N PHE A 47 4.63 -8.69 -0.02
CA PHE A 47 5.32 -7.57 0.61
C PHE A 47 4.57 -7.02 1.83
N LEU A 48 3.26 -6.84 1.71
CA LEU A 48 2.45 -6.33 2.82
C LEU A 48 2.23 -7.39 3.92
N LEU A 49 2.24 -8.68 3.59
CA LEU A 49 2.21 -9.75 4.58
C LEU A 49 3.50 -9.80 5.41
N ASP A 50 4.65 -9.72 4.73
CA ASP A 50 5.97 -9.74 5.37
C ASP A 50 6.21 -8.51 6.25
N SER A 51 5.76 -7.33 5.81
CA SER A 51 5.82 -6.10 6.61
C SER A 51 4.73 -6.01 7.69
N GLY A 52 3.87 -7.01 7.86
CA GLY A 52 2.79 -6.99 8.85
C GLY A 52 1.62 -6.03 8.55
N ALA A 53 1.64 -5.31 7.43
CA ALA A 53 0.53 -4.46 6.99
C ALA A 53 -0.71 -5.28 6.59
N LEU A 54 -0.55 -6.54 6.19
CA LEU A 54 -1.66 -7.47 5.99
C LEU A 54 -1.65 -8.58 7.04
N THR A 55 -2.83 -8.88 7.58
CA THR A 55 -3.04 -10.03 8.45
C THR A 55 -4.19 -10.88 7.92
N PRO A 56 -3.98 -12.16 7.56
CA PRO A 56 -5.02 -13.03 7.05
C PRO A 56 -5.98 -13.50 8.16
N PHE A 57 -7.25 -13.71 7.80
CA PHE A 57 -8.30 -14.19 8.69
C PHE A 57 -9.09 -15.34 8.06
N THR A 58 -9.56 -16.25 8.91
CA THR A 58 -10.67 -17.12 8.55
C THR A 58 -11.99 -16.32 8.57
N PRO A 59 -13.03 -16.73 7.82
CA PRO A 59 -14.35 -16.10 7.89
C PRO A 59 -14.91 -16.03 9.31
N GLU A 60 -14.69 -17.07 10.11
CA GLU A 60 -15.13 -17.15 11.51
C GLU A 60 -14.40 -16.14 12.40
N ASP A 61 -13.07 -16.06 12.30
CA ASP A 61 -12.25 -15.14 13.09
C ASP A 61 -12.55 -13.68 12.72
N PHE A 62 -12.70 -13.42 11.41
CA PHE A 62 -13.09 -12.10 10.91
C PHE A 62 -14.45 -11.68 11.48
N LEU A 63 -15.48 -12.53 11.38
CA LEU A 63 -16.80 -12.22 11.94
C LEU A 63 -16.78 -12.06 13.46
N HIS A 64 -15.96 -12.84 14.16
CA HIS A 64 -15.77 -12.67 15.60
C HIS A 64 -15.20 -11.29 15.92
N GLN A 65 -14.20 -10.81 15.18
CA GLN A 65 -13.62 -9.49 15.38
C GLN A 65 -14.59 -8.35 15.00
N ILE A 66 -15.36 -8.52 13.91
CA ILE A 66 -16.42 -7.59 13.51
C ILE A 66 -17.50 -7.49 14.59
N ARG A 67 -17.89 -8.59 15.26
CA ARG A 67 -18.85 -8.56 16.38
C ARG A 67 -18.36 -7.78 17.60
N GLN A 68 -17.05 -7.73 17.81
CA GLN A 68 -16.47 -7.00 18.93
C GLN A 68 -16.44 -5.49 18.69
N THR A 69 -16.45 -5.06 17.43
CA THR A 69 -16.18 -3.67 17.04
C THR A 69 -17.36 -2.97 16.35
N GLN A 70 -18.28 -3.71 15.74
CA GLN A 70 -19.39 -3.19 14.94
C GLN A 70 -20.76 -3.38 15.59
N SER A 71 -21.77 -2.67 15.07
CA SER A 71 -23.16 -2.90 15.48
C SER A 71 -23.69 -4.25 14.97
N PRO A 72 -24.71 -4.84 15.62
CA PRO A 72 -25.32 -6.10 15.18
C PRO A 72 -25.83 -6.06 13.72
N SER A 73 -26.35 -4.92 13.26
CA SER A 73 -26.79 -4.75 11.86
C SER A 73 -25.63 -4.84 10.87
N VAL A 74 -24.49 -4.21 11.19
CA VAL A 74 -23.29 -4.28 10.35
C VAL A 74 -22.74 -5.71 10.33
N VAL A 75 -22.73 -6.40 11.46
CA VAL A 75 -22.36 -7.82 11.54
C VAL A 75 -23.24 -8.66 10.59
N GLU A 76 -24.56 -8.47 10.61
CA GLU A 76 -25.49 -9.19 9.73
C GLU A 76 -25.21 -8.92 8.24
N HIS A 77 -24.93 -7.66 7.87
CA HIS A 77 -24.54 -7.32 6.50
C HIS A 77 -23.22 -7.99 6.08
N TYR A 78 -22.23 -8.08 6.97
CA TYR A 78 -21.01 -8.85 6.71
C TYR A 78 -21.27 -10.35 6.57
N GLN A 79 -22.15 -10.93 7.40
CA GLN A 79 -22.53 -12.33 7.28
C GLN A 79 -23.18 -12.62 5.92
N ASN A 80 -24.09 -11.75 5.47
CA ASN A 80 -24.71 -11.86 4.16
C ASN A 80 -23.71 -11.72 3.01
N LEU A 81 -22.75 -10.78 3.13
CA LEU A 81 -21.68 -10.62 2.17
C LEU A 81 -20.80 -11.88 2.10
N LEU A 82 -20.33 -12.39 3.24
CA LEU A 82 -19.49 -13.59 3.27
C LEU A 82 -20.22 -14.83 2.73
N ALA A 83 -21.50 -15.01 3.05
CA ALA A 83 -22.29 -16.10 2.49
C ALA A 83 -22.39 -16.01 0.96
N LEU A 84 -22.60 -14.80 0.42
CA LEU A 84 -22.59 -14.57 -1.03
C LEU A 84 -21.22 -14.91 -1.64
N LEU A 85 -20.14 -14.42 -1.04
CA LEU A 85 -18.78 -14.64 -1.55
C LEU A 85 -18.39 -16.11 -1.49
N GLN A 86 -18.63 -16.80 -0.37
CA GLN A 86 -18.34 -18.23 -0.22
C GLN A 86 -19.14 -19.12 -1.18
N ALA A 87 -20.33 -18.69 -1.58
CA ALA A 87 -21.15 -19.43 -2.54
C ALA A 87 -20.70 -19.25 -4.00
N ASN A 88 -19.99 -18.17 -4.32
CA ASN A 88 -19.69 -17.79 -5.71
C ASN A 88 -18.19 -17.67 -6.04
N LEU A 89 -17.33 -17.60 -5.01
CA LEU A 89 -15.89 -17.49 -5.15
C LEU A 89 -15.19 -18.72 -4.57
N SER A 90 -14.21 -19.23 -5.29
CA SER A 90 -13.18 -20.10 -4.73
C SER A 90 -12.00 -19.27 -4.23
N GLU A 91 -11.14 -19.87 -3.39
CA GLU A 91 -9.94 -19.22 -2.87
C GLU A 91 -10.22 -17.86 -2.20
N LEU A 92 -11.35 -17.78 -1.48
CA LEU A 92 -11.70 -16.58 -0.72
C LEU A 92 -10.70 -16.41 0.43
N THR A 93 -9.92 -15.34 0.36
CA THR A 93 -9.04 -14.89 1.42
C THR A 93 -9.51 -13.55 1.97
N ILE A 94 -9.47 -13.42 3.29
CA ILE A 94 -9.86 -12.21 4.02
C ILE A 94 -8.62 -11.68 4.72
N TYR A 95 -8.36 -10.39 4.61
CA TYR A 95 -7.28 -9.71 5.31
C TYR A 95 -7.82 -8.54 6.12
N SER A 96 -7.11 -8.20 7.20
CA SER A 96 -7.09 -6.83 7.70
C SER A 96 -5.89 -6.10 7.11
N TYR A 97 -6.12 -4.87 6.62
CA TYR A 97 -5.07 -3.98 6.17
C TYR A 97 -4.80 -2.87 7.19
N GLY A 98 -3.57 -2.86 7.70
CA GLY A 98 -3.12 -1.95 8.72
C GLY A 98 -1.86 -1.20 8.34
N PHE A 99 -1.20 -0.71 9.39
CA PHE A 99 0.08 -0.04 9.29
C PHE A 99 1.19 -1.11 9.31
N PRO A 100 2.21 -1.04 8.45
CA PRO A 100 3.32 -1.97 8.47
C PRO A 100 4.16 -1.79 9.74
N GLU A 101 4.88 -2.85 10.09
CA GLU A 101 6.06 -2.78 10.93
C GLU A 101 7.13 -1.99 10.19
N LEU A 102 7.62 -0.93 10.84
CA LEU A 102 8.58 0.00 10.25
C LEU A 102 9.93 -0.11 10.95
N PRO A 103 11.04 0.21 10.25
CA PRO A 103 12.36 0.26 10.87
C PRO A 103 12.37 1.22 12.07
N GLU A 104 13.07 0.85 13.15
CA GLU A 104 13.14 1.67 14.37
C GLU A 104 13.74 3.06 14.09
N ASP A 105 14.70 3.12 13.17
CA ASP A 105 15.43 4.34 12.80
C ASP A 105 14.61 5.30 11.92
N LEU A 106 13.46 4.87 11.40
CA LEU A 106 12.64 5.70 10.51
C LEU A 106 11.96 6.85 11.28
N PHE A 107 11.59 6.61 12.53
CA PHE A 107 11.00 7.65 13.37
C PHE A 107 12.06 8.15 14.32
N ASN A 108 12.44 9.43 14.23
CA ASN A 108 13.32 10.13 15.16
C ASN A 108 12.74 10.28 16.59
N GLY A 109 12.12 9.21 17.12
CA GLY A 109 11.77 9.01 18.50
C GLY A 109 10.28 9.01 18.82
N ASN A 110 9.37 9.45 17.94
CA ASN A 110 7.93 9.37 18.17
C ASN A 110 7.14 9.37 16.86
N LEU A 111 6.52 8.25 16.50
CA LEU A 111 5.31 8.31 15.67
C LEU A 111 4.34 9.31 16.34
N PRO A 112 3.78 10.30 15.64
CA PRO A 112 2.73 11.19 16.19
C PRO A 112 1.40 10.44 16.44
N LEU A 113 1.46 9.11 16.49
CA LEU A 113 0.37 8.19 16.72
C LEU A 113 0.63 7.51 18.06
N GLU A 114 -0.26 7.76 19.03
CA GLU A 114 -0.29 7.00 20.29
C GLU A 114 -0.39 5.50 19.98
N ALA A 115 0.27 4.65 20.76
CA ALA A 115 0.42 3.22 20.46
C ALA A 115 -0.93 2.46 20.29
N ASP A 116 -2.02 2.97 20.87
CA ASP A 116 -3.38 2.46 20.69
C ASP A 116 -3.97 2.78 19.29
N LYS A 117 -3.42 3.77 18.58
CA LYS A 117 -3.73 4.10 17.18
C LYS A 117 -3.02 3.19 16.18
N LEU A 118 -2.07 2.37 16.61
CA LEU A 118 -1.28 1.44 15.77
C LEU A 118 -1.76 -0.03 15.84
N THR A 119 -2.80 -0.33 16.64
CA THR A 119 -3.49 -1.64 16.60
C THR A 119 -3.82 -1.98 15.15
N PRO A 120 -3.61 -3.23 14.65
CA PRO A 120 -3.81 -3.56 13.24
C PRO A 120 -5.15 -3.03 12.78
N LEU A 121 -5.08 -1.99 11.96
CA LEU A 121 -6.23 -1.19 11.64
C LEU A 121 -7.15 -2.08 10.80
N LEU A 122 -8.40 -2.24 11.21
CA LEU A 122 -9.23 -3.34 10.74
C LEU A 122 -9.90 -3.04 9.41
N ILE A 123 -9.17 -2.53 8.43
CA ILE A 123 -9.71 -2.39 7.08
C ILE A 123 -9.87 -3.77 6.47
N PRO A 124 -11.10 -4.24 6.21
CA PRO A 124 -11.31 -5.52 5.57
C PRO A 124 -10.91 -5.44 4.10
N LEU A 125 -10.03 -6.33 3.67
CA LEU A 125 -9.83 -6.67 2.27
C LEU A 125 -10.32 -8.09 2.04
N LEU A 126 -11.13 -8.30 1.00
CA LEU A 126 -11.60 -9.63 0.62
C LEU A 126 -11.24 -9.88 -0.83
N ILE A 127 -10.62 -11.02 -1.11
CA ILE A 127 -10.22 -11.40 -2.46
C ILE A 127 -10.56 -12.86 -2.73
N GLY A 128 -11.01 -13.18 -3.92
CA GLY A 128 -11.31 -14.55 -4.33
C GLY A 128 -11.48 -14.64 -5.84
N VAL A 129 -11.53 -15.86 -6.37
CA VAL A 129 -11.67 -16.09 -7.81
C VAL A 129 -13.08 -16.55 -8.16
N SER A 130 -13.68 -15.93 -9.17
CA SER A 130 -15.01 -16.26 -9.67
C SER A 130 -15.01 -17.64 -10.35
N THR A 131 -16.22 -18.18 -10.57
CA THR A 131 -16.40 -19.41 -11.35
C THR A 131 -15.95 -19.31 -12.81
N THR A 132 -15.82 -18.08 -13.34
CA THR A 132 -15.33 -17.79 -14.69
C THR A 132 -13.83 -17.46 -14.73
N GLY A 133 -13.15 -17.48 -13.57
CA GLY A 133 -11.70 -17.35 -13.45
C GLY A 133 -11.18 -15.95 -13.19
N GLU A 134 -12.05 -14.92 -13.12
CA GLU A 134 -11.62 -13.58 -12.75
C GLU A 134 -11.45 -13.45 -11.24
N TRP A 135 -10.34 -12.83 -10.83
CA TRP A 135 -10.10 -12.44 -9.44
C TRP A 135 -10.89 -11.19 -9.11
N ILE A 136 -11.64 -11.25 -8.00
CA ILE A 136 -12.45 -10.17 -7.46
C ILE A 136 -11.84 -9.74 -6.13
N GLY A 137 -11.67 -8.43 -5.94
CA GLY A 137 -11.20 -7.83 -4.70
C GLY A 137 -12.12 -6.75 -4.17
N LEU A 138 -12.26 -6.65 -2.85
CA LEU A 138 -13.18 -5.74 -2.15
C LEU A 138 -12.46 -5.00 -1.03
N ALA A 139 -12.64 -3.69 -0.94
CA ALA A 139 -12.07 -2.86 0.11
C ALA A 139 -12.94 -1.60 0.36
N PRO A 140 -13.07 -1.11 1.60
CA PRO A 140 -13.61 0.23 1.83
C PRO A 140 -12.61 1.29 1.34
N ARG A 141 -13.10 2.45 0.93
CA ARG A 141 -12.25 3.55 0.42
C ARG A 141 -11.75 4.50 1.49
N GLN A 142 -10.62 5.16 1.23
CA GLN A 142 -10.25 6.39 1.93
C GLN A 142 -10.21 7.66 1.04
N LYS A 143 -9.71 7.60 -0.21
CA LYS A 143 -9.56 8.80 -1.07
C LYS A 143 -10.86 9.24 -1.78
N ARG A 144 -10.98 10.54 -2.06
CA ARG A 144 -12.08 11.16 -2.82
C ARG A 144 -11.83 10.97 -4.32
N GLY A 145 -12.48 10.00 -4.96
CA GLY A 145 -12.63 10.06 -6.42
C GLY A 145 -13.47 11.30 -6.79
N TYR A 146 -13.09 11.99 -7.87
CA TYR A 146 -13.93 13.05 -8.44
C TYR A 146 -15.37 12.55 -8.62
N GLN A 147 -16.30 13.44 -8.32
CA GLN A 147 -17.76 13.27 -8.36
C GLN A 147 -18.27 12.26 -9.40
N SER A 148 -18.88 11.20 -8.92
CA SER A 148 -20.21 10.75 -9.31
C SER A 148 -20.64 9.67 -8.30
N SER A 149 -21.91 9.27 -8.30
CA SER A 149 -22.44 8.07 -7.64
C SER A 149 -21.45 6.87 -7.68
N PRO A 150 -21.60 5.80 -6.88
CA PRO A 150 -20.77 4.60 -7.03
C PRO A 150 -20.86 4.07 -8.45
N ARG A 151 -20.00 4.57 -9.34
CA ARG A 151 -19.80 4.12 -10.69
C ARG A 151 -18.67 3.15 -10.57
N PHE A 152 -19.03 1.92 -10.29
CA PHE A 152 -18.19 0.78 -10.52
C PHE A 152 -17.92 0.74 -12.02
N VAL A 153 -16.83 1.37 -12.44
CA VAL A 153 -16.30 1.18 -13.77
C VAL A 153 -15.58 -0.15 -13.70
N ILE A 154 -16.19 -1.21 -14.25
CA ILE A 154 -15.52 -2.49 -14.49
C ILE A 154 -14.28 -2.16 -15.36
N PRO A 155 -13.05 -2.18 -14.82
CA PRO A 155 -11.90 -1.68 -15.57
C PRO A 155 -11.33 -2.78 -16.46
N GLU A 156 -11.26 -2.49 -17.76
CA GLU A 156 -10.29 -3.02 -18.75
C GLU A 156 -10.10 -4.55 -18.80
N LEU A 157 -11.17 -5.31 -18.63
CA LEU A 157 -11.22 -6.67 -19.15
C LEU A 157 -12.01 -6.61 -20.46
N GLU A 158 -11.35 -6.95 -21.58
CA GLU A 158 -11.96 -6.93 -22.93
C GLU A 158 -13.27 -7.75 -23.00
N SER A 159 -13.47 -8.66 -22.05
CA SER A 159 -14.79 -9.24 -21.74
C SER A 159 -14.82 -9.77 -20.29
N VAL A 160 -15.50 -9.09 -19.38
CA VAL A 160 -15.92 -9.71 -18.10
C VAL A 160 -17.14 -10.59 -18.36
N GLY A 161 -17.17 -11.81 -17.81
CA GLY A 161 -18.33 -12.68 -17.94
C GLY A 161 -19.62 -12.03 -17.39
N GLU A 162 -20.77 -12.29 -18.03
CA GLU A 162 -22.07 -11.82 -17.54
C GLU A 162 -22.34 -12.27 -16.09
N THR A 163 -21.89 -13.47 -15.75
CA THR A 163 -21.99 -14.05 -14.40
C THR A 163 -21.20 -13.24 -13.37
N THR A 164 -19.96 -12.84 -13.70
CA THR A 164 -19.13 -11.99 -12.83
C THR A 164 -19.74 -10.60 -12.69
N THR A 165 -20.31 -10.05 -13.75
CA THR A 165 -21.01 -8.75 -13.71
C THR A 165 -22.20 -8.79 -12.75
N ALA A 166 -23.05 -9.81 -12.84
CA ALA A 166 -24.20 -9.98 -11.95
C ALA A 166 -23.80 -10.24 -10.49
N LEU A 167 -22.68 -10.93 -10.25
CA LEU A 167 -22.13 -11.12 -8.91
C LEU A 167 -21.64 -9.79 -8.33
N VAL A 168 -20.94 -9.00 -9.12
CA VAL A 168 -20.45 -7.68 -8.72
C VAL A 168 -21.62 -6.77 -8.34
N GLU A 169 -22.71 -6.72 -9.11
CA GLU A 169 -23.91 -5.95 -8.74
C GLU A 169 -24.52 -6.38 -7.39
N GLN A 170 -24.55 -7.68 -7.10
CA GLN A 170 -25.02 -8.19 -5.80
C GLN A 170 -24.08 -7.79 -4.65
N ILE A 171 -22.77 -7.88 -4.86
CA ILE A 171 -21.76 -7.44 -3.89
C ILE A 171 -21.93 -5.95 -3.59
N GLN A 172 -22.16 -5.13 -4.61
CA GLN A 172 -22.39 -3.68 -4.45
C GLN A 172 -23.63 -3.40 -3.61
N SER A 173 -24.72 -4.11 -3.88
CA SER A 173 -25.97 -3.96 -3.13
C SER A 173 -25.75 -4.25 -1.64
N LEU A 174 -25.00 -5.31 -1.30
CA LEU A 174 -24.70 -5.65 0.09
C LEU A 174 -23.71 -4.66 0.73
N THR A 175 -22.61 -4.35 0.07
CA THR A 175 -21.56 -3.45 0.60
C THR A 175 -22.06 -2.02 0.80
N SER A 176 -23.03 -1.54 0.01
CA SER A 176 -23.68 -0.25 0.22
C SER A 176 -24.42 -0.11 1.57
N GLN A 177 -24.72 -1.24 2.21
CA GLN A 177 -25.38 -1.30 3.53
C GLN A 177 -24.36 -1.46 4.68
N ILE A 178 -23.08 -1.67 4.36
CA ILE A 178 -22.01 -1.86 5.33
C ILE A 178 -21.37 -0.51 5.63
N GLU A 179 -21.86 0.14 6.68
CA GLU A 179 -21.18 1.28 7.30
C GLU A 179 -20.10 0.77 8.28
N HIS A 180 -18.96 0.36 7.73
CA HIS A 180 -17.83 -0.10 8.55
C HIS A 180 -17.32 1.05 9.42
N LYS A 181 -17.32 0.84 10.74
CA LYS A 181 -16.72 1.77 11.69
C LYS A 181 -15.38 1.22 12.12
N LEU A 182 -14.35 2.05 12.09
CA LEU A 182 -13.07 1.61 12.61
C LEU A 182 -13.12 1.55 14.14
N SER A 183 -12.40 0.60 14.72
CA SER A 183 -12.20 0.50 16.17
C SER A 183 -11.60 1.80 16.73
N THR A 184 -10.79 2.47 15.93
CA THR A 184 -10.22 3.80 16.21
C THR A 184 -11.01 4.87 15.44
N LYS A 185 -11.41 5.95 16.13
CA LYS A 185 -12.05 7.11 15.48
C LYS A 185 -11.09 7.94 14.61
N SER A 186 -9.82 7.55 14.57
CA SER A 186 -8.78 8.27 13.88
C SER A 186 -8.85 8.02 12.36
N TRP A 187 -9.09 6.80 11.89
CA TRP A 187 -9.04 6.57 10.43
C TRP A 187 -10.27 7.03 9.63
N LYS A 188 -9.92 7.65 8.51
CA LYS A 188 -10.69 8.22 7.40
C LYS A 188 -11.37 7.29 6.41
N LEU A 189 -12.25 6.37 6.81
CA LEU A 189 -13.00 5.60 5.81
C LEU A 189 -14.21 6.34 5.25
N ARG A 190 -14.50 6.08 3.98
CA ARG A 190 -15.72 6.52 3.31
C ARG A 190 -16.72 5.38 3.31
N ASN A 191 -18.00 5.74 3.37
CA ASN A 191 -19.13 4.81 3.27
C ASN A 191 -19.33 4.25 1.83
N ASN A 192 -18.24 3.95 1.13
CA ASN A 192 -18.21 3.38 -0.22
C ASN A 192 -17.14 2.30 -0.28
N TRP A 193 -17.51 1.16 -0.85
CA TRP A 193 -16.61 0.06 -1.14
C TRP A 193 -16.15 0.11 -2.60
N GLU A 194 -14.91 -0.31 -2.84
CA GLU A 194 -14.38 -0.57 -4.18
C GLU A 194 -14.42 -2.05 -4.49
N VAL A 195 -14.59 -2.32 -5.78
CA VAL A 195 -14.52 -3.66 -6.36
C VAL A 195 -13.45 -3.62 -7.46
N ALA A 196 -12.38 -4.38 -7.26
CA ALA A 196 -11.36 -4.59 -8.27
C ALA A 196 -11.58 -5.93 -8.98
N LEU A 197 -11.24 -5.98 -10.26
CA LEU A 197 -11.28 -7.19 -11.10
C LEU A 197 -9.97 -7.36 -11.86
N THR A 198 -9.40 -8.57 -11.86
CA THR A 198 -8.20 -8.92 -12.64
C THR A 198 -8.25 -10.38 -13.11
N ASN A 199 -7.30 -10.78 -13.95
CA ASN A 199 -7.14 -12.17 -14.37
C ASN A 199 -6.09 -12.94 -13.56
N SER A 200 -5.47 -12.33 -12.54
CA SER A 200 -4.40 -12.98 -11.81
C SER A 200 -4.37 -12.59 -10.34
N ARG A 201 -4.01 -13.56 -9.50
CA ARG A 201 -3.86 -13.38 -8.07
C ARG A 201 -2.83 -12.29 -7.74
N THR A 202 -1.68 -12.31 -8.40
CA THR A 202 -0.58 -11.39 -8.13
C THR A 202 -0.94 -9.92 -8.41
N SER A 203 -1.87 -9.67 -9.34
CA SER A 203 -2.30 -8.31 -9.69
C SER A 203 -3.47 -7.75 -8.87
N ILE A 204 -4.27 -8.58 -8.20
CA ILE A 204 -5.54 -8.12 -7.61
C ILE A 204 -5.31 -7.19 -6.42
N MET A 205 -4.31 -7.48 -5.58
CA MET A 205 -4.01 -6.68 -4.39
C MET A 205 -3.56 -5.27 -4.77
N GLU A 206 -2.57 -5.16 -5.67
CA GLU A 206 -2.08 -3.88 -6.17
C GLU A 206 -3.23 -3.04 -6.75
N LYS A 207 -4.03 -3.63 -7.65
CA LYS A 207 -5.18 -2.94 -8.26
C LYS A 207 -6.21 -2.49 -7.22
N LEU A 208 -6.51 -3.35 -6.25
CA LEU A 208 -7.48 -3.04 -5.20
C LEU A 208 -7.02 -1.86 -4.33
N LEU A 209 -5.76 -1.87 -3.89
CA LEU A 209 -5.22 -0.80 -3.05
C LEU A 209 -5.06 0.51 -3.82
N LEU A 210 -4.67 0.48 -5.10
CA LEU A 210 -4.65 1.65 -5.97
C LEU A 210 -6.04 2.29 -6.08
N GLN A 211 -7.08 1.49 -6.30
CA GLN A 211 -8.46 1.97 -6.47
C GLN A 211 -9.09 2.46 -5.16
N ALA A 212 -8.86 1.74 -4.07
CA ALA A 212 -9.33 2.13 -2.74
C ALA A 212 -8.58 3.35 -2.17
N GLY A 213 -7.41 3.65 -2.74
CA GLY A 213 -6.59 4.81 -2.45
C GLY A 213 -5.64 4.60 -1.27
N PHE A 214 -5.26 3.35 -0.98
CA PHE A 214 -4.23 2.98 0.01
C PHE A 214 -2.84 2.83 -0.60
N LEU A 215 -2.76 2.72 -1.92
CA LEU A 215 -1.50 2.63 -2.64
C LEU A 215 -1.49 3.70 -3.73
N SER A 216 -0.33 4.30 -3.94
CA SER A 216 0.02 4.93 -5.21
C SER A 216 1.42 4.48 -5.64
N ILE A 217 1.66 4.42 -6.94
CA ILE A 217 2.96 4.02 -7.50
C ILE A 217 3.43 5.17 -8.38
N GLU A 218 4.68 5.57 -8.20
CA GLU A 218 5.30 6.60 -9.03
C GLU A 218 6.73 6.25 -9.45
N GLU A 219 7.22 6.96 -10.45
CA GLU A 219 8.60 6.81 -10.93
C GLU A 219 9.58 7.42 -9.92
N ILE A 220 10.72 6.77 -9.71
CA ILE A 220 11.78 7.27 -8.81
C ILE A 220 12.22 8.69 -9.17
N ASN A 221 12.34 8.99 -10.48
CA ASN A 221 12.72 10.32 -10.93
C ASN A 221 11.69 11.39 -10.55
N LYS A 222 10.42 11.01 -10.40
CA LYS A 222 9.35 11.93 -9.97
C LYS A 222 9.33 12.11 -8.46
N PHE A 223 9.70 11.08 -7.70
CA PHE A 223 9.84 11.14 -6.25
C PHE A 223 11.05 12.00 -5.84
N LEU A 224 12.20 11.80 -6.50
CA LEU A 224 13.46 12.53 -6.25
C LEU A 224 13.56 13.86 -7.03
N ARG A 225 12.44 14.46 -7.44
CA ARG A 225 12.40 15.48 -8.52
C ARG A 225 12.72 16.90 -8.10
N ASN A 226 12.73 17.20 -6.80
CA ASN A 226 13.06 18.55 -6.31
C ASN A 226 14.47 19.02 -6.66
N ILE A 227 15.34 18.10 -7.10
CA ILE A 227 16.71 18.39 -7.55
C ILE A 227 16.74 19.44 -8.67
N GLU A 228 15.85 19.37 -9.67
CA GLU A 228 15.97 20.23 -10.87
C GLU A 228 15.68 21.70 -10.57
N SER A 229 14.64 21.99 -9.78
CA SER A 229 14.34 23.36 -9.36
C SER A 229 15.41 23.92 -8.42
N GLU A 230 15.94 23.10 -7.51
CA GLU A 230 16.99 23.53 -6.59
C GLU A 230 18.32 23.81 -7.32
N LEU A 231 18.64 23.03 -8.35
CA LEU A 231 19.81 23.27 -9.21
C LEU A 231 19.68 24.57 -10.03
N GLU A 232 18.47 24.95 -10.45
CA GLU A 232 18.22 26.20 -11.18
C GLU A 232 18.35 27.46 -10.29
N GLU A 233 18.19 27.31 -8.97
CA GLU A 233 18.26 28.40 -8.00
C GLU A 233 19.69 28.68 -7.49
N LEU A 234 20.65 27.79 -7.75
CA LEU A 234 22.05 27.96 -7.36
C LEU A 234 22.79 28.94 -8.28
N GLU A 235 23.59 29.81 -7.69
CA GLU A 235 24.51 30.66 -8.47
C GLU A 235 25.65 29.80 -9.07
N GLU A 236 26.18 30.17 -10.24
CA GLU A 236 27.18 29.37 -11.00
C GLU A 236 28.47 29.02 -10.20
N ASP A 237 28.76 29.74 -9.13
CA ASP A 237 29.95 29.58 -8.29
C ASP A 237 29.65 28.98 -6.88
N GLU A 238 28.39 28.60 -6.59
CA GLU A 238 28.02 28.00 -5.30
C GLU A 238 28.33 26.49 -5.28
N GLU A 239 28.92 26.02 -4.17
CA GLU A 239 29.07 24.58 -3.92
C GLU A 239 27.70 23.95 -3.70
N LEU A 240 27.46 22.79 -4.30
CA LEU A 240 26.23 22.03 -4.12
C LEU A 240 26.03 21.67 -2.63
N PRO A 241 24.86 21.96 -2.05
CA PRO A 241 24.53 21.45 -0.72
C PRO A 241 24.69 19.93 -0.65
N THR A 242 25.23 19.42 0.46
CA THR A 242 25.50 17.99 0.65
C THR A 242 24.27 17.12 0.38
N ASP A 243 23.13 17.50 0.93
CA ASP A 243 21.86 16.77 0.80
C ASP A 243 21.38 16.71 -0.66
N LEU A 244 21.61 17.79 -1.42
CA LEU A 244 21.29 17.85 -2.84
C LEU A 244 22.20 16.91 -3.65
N GLN A 245 23.50 16.89 -3.33
CA GLN A 245 24.44 15.95 -3.95
C GLN A 245 24.08 14.49 -3.61
N GLN A 246 23.75 14.19 -2.36
CA GLN A 246 23.33 12.85 -1.94
C GLN A 246 22.03 12.41 -2.62
N THR A 247 21.07 13.33 -2.82
CA THR A 247 19.84 13.04 -3.55
C THR A 247 20.13 12.75 -5.04
N ILE A 248 21.09 13.47 -5.65
CA ILE A 248 21.59 13.19 -7.00
C ILE A 248 22.23 11.80 -7.05
N ASP A 249 23.12 11.49 -6.11
CA ASP A 249 23.83 10.20 -6.03
C ASP A 249 22.84 9.04 -5.85
N LEU A 250 21.83 9.20 -5.01
CA LEU A 250 20.76 8.22 -4.80
C LEU A 250 19.99 7.98 -6.09
N ARG A 251 19.59 9.04 -6.79
CA ARG A 251 18.90 8.95 -8.08
C ARG A 251 19.74 8.21 -9.11
N GLU A 252 21.01 8.58 -9.25
CA GLU A 252 21.94 7.94 -10.19
C GLU A 252 22.17 6.46 -9.84
N TYR A 253 22.21 6.13 -8.55
CA TYR A 253 22.32 4.76 -8.08
C TYR A 253 21.13 3.91 -8.53
N PHE A 254 19.89 4.37 -8.29
CA PHE A 254 18.68 3.67 -8.74
C PHE A 254 18.61 3.51 -10.26
N GLN A 255 19.12 4.47 -11.03
CA GLN A 255 19.12 4.43 -12.49
C GLN A 255 20.20 3.50 -13.07
N SER A 256 21.37 3.44 -12.44
CA SER A 256 22.54 2.74 -12.97
C SER A 256 22.70 1.32 -12.45
N ARG A 257 22.15 1.00 -11.26
CA ARG A 257 22.36 -0.27 -10.56
C ARG A 257 21.12 -1.12 -10.40
N LEU A 258 19.94 -0.53 -10.47
CA LEU A 258 18.68 -1.21 -10.21
C LEU A 258 17.74 -1.15 -11.42
N LEU A 259 17.06 -2.26 -11.66
CA LEU A 259 16.06 -2.46 -12.70
C LEU A 259 14.67 -2.22 -12.15
N ASN A 260 13.69 -1.90 -12.99
CA ASN A 260 12.27 -1.81 -12.61
C ASN A 260 11.97 -0.92 -11.40
N SER A 261 12.84 0.08 -11.18
CA SER A 261 12.85 1.00 -10.06
C SER A 261 11.58 1.84 -9.99
N ARG A 262 10.91 1.85 -8.83
CA ARG A 262 9.66 2.58 -8.60
C ARG A 262 9.47 2.90 -7.12
N VAL A 263 8.57 3.84 -6.83
CA VAL A 263 8.19 4.20 -5.46
C VAL A 263 6.78 3.71 -5.19
N TYR A 264 6.64 2.88 -4.17
CA TYR A 264 5.36 2.42 -3.64
C TYR A 264 5.01 3.28 -2.42
N ASN A 265 3.94 4.06 -2.55
CA ASN A 265 3.46 4.97 -1.52
C ASN A 265 2.25 4.33 -0.82
N LEU A 266 2.43 3.88 0.41
CA LEU A 266 1.33 3.41 1.25
C LEU A 266 0.68 4.62 1.93
N ASP A 267 -0.51 4.96 1.47
CA ASP A 267 -1.26 6.14 1.91
C ASP A 267 -2.17 5.80 3.09
N TYR A 268 -2.27 6.72 4.05
CA TYR A 268 -3.12 6.57 5.24
C TYR A 268 -3.76 7.91 5.63
N ASN A 269 -5.09 7.99 5.68
CA ASN A 269 -5.80 9.17 6.17
C ASN A 269 -6.21 8.99 7.64
N ILE A 270 -5.45 9.61 8.55
CA ILE A 270 -5.59 9.49 10.01
C ILE A 270 -5.94 10.87 10.58
N SER A 271 -7.10 11.04 11.18
CA SER A 271 -7.50 12.20 11.98
C SER A 271 -7.42 13.56 11.24
N ASP A 272 -7.75 13.59 9.95
CA ASP A 272 -7.60 14.73 9.01
C ASP A 272 -6.21 14.91 8.43
N GLU A 273 -5.22 14.18 8.94
CA GLU A 273 -3.85 14.17 8.43
C GLU A 273 -3.70 13.07 7.37
N SER A 274 -2.80 13.30 6.43
CA SER A 274 -2.37 12.27 5.47
C SER A 274 -0.98 11.84 5.85
N PHE A 275 -0.82 10.55 6.12
CA PHE A 275 0.45 9.91 6.40
C PHE A 275 0.79 8.98 5.23
N THR A 276 2.02 9.01 4.75
CA THR A 276 2.47 8.17 3.63
C THR A 276 3.78 7.51 3.97
N ILE A 277 3.89 6.20 3.70
CA ILE A 277 5.16 5.48 3.75
C ILE A 277 5.64 5.30 2.31
N HIS A 278 6.83 5.80 2.02
CA HIS A 278 7.44 5.78 0.71
C HIS A 278 8.48 4.68 0.63
N TYR A 279 8.20 3.62 -0.13
CA TYR A 279 9.18 2.57 -0.45
C TYR A 279 9.73 2.80 -1.85
N ALA A 280 10.90 3.45 -1.95
CA ALA A 280 11.64 3.54 -3.20
C ALA A 280 12.43 2.26 -3.40
N LEU A 281 11.98 1.38 -4.30
CA LEU A 281 12.53 0.05 -4.51
C LEU A 281 12.98 -0.15 -5.96
N GLY A 282 14.06 -0.89 -6.14
CA GLY A 282 14.52 -1.36 -7.44
C GLY A 282 14.99 -2.81 -7.36
N GLN A 283 14.93 -3.49 -8.49
CA GLN A 283 15.26 -4.89 -8.64
C GLN A 283 16.71 -5.07 -9.05
N THR A 284 17.41 -5.99 -8.41
CA THR A 284 18.78 -6.39 -8.78
C THR A 284 18.77 -7.34 -9.98
N GLU A 285 19.93 -7.57 -10.62
CA GLU A 285 20.05 -8.52 -11.74
C GLU A 285 19.66 -9.95 -11.35
N ASP A 286 19.84 -10.33 -10.08
CA ASP A 286 19.50 -11.64 -9.53
C ASP A 286 18.03 -11.76 -9.11
N GLY A 287 17.24 -10.68 -9.27
CA GLY A 287 15.79 -10.66 -9.03
C GLY A 287 15.37 -10.16 -7.65
N ASP A 288 16.30 -10.04 -6.68
CA ASP A 288 16.06 -9.46 -5.35
C ASP A 288 15.65 -7.98 -5.46
N TRP A 289 14.90 -7.45 -4.50
CA TRP A 289 14.52 -6.03 -4.47
C TRP A 289 15.17 -5.29 -3.30
N MET A 290 15.63 -4.07 -3.56
CA MET A 290 16.37 -3.26 -2.60
C MET A 290 16.06 -1.79 -2.79
N GLY A 291 16.22 -1.01 -1.73
CA GLY A 291 16.09 0.43 -1.83
C GLY A 291 16.00 1.07 -0.46
N VAL A 292 15.19 2.11 -0.37
CA VAL A 292 15.05 2.94 0.83
C VAL A 292 13.59 3.15 1.17
N VAL A 293 13.31 3.25 2.46
CA VAL A 293 12.02 3.67 3.00
C VAL A 293 12.19 5.02 3.69
N THR A 294 11.23 5.90 3.49
CA THR A 294 11.03 7.13 4.27
C THR A 294 9.54 7.31 4.50
N ASP A 295 9.12 8.22 5.37
CA ASP A 295 7.73 8.58 5.54
C ASP A 295 7.47 10.08 5.34
N SER A 296 6.19 10.43 5.31
CA SER A 296 5.72 11.79 5.32
C SER A 296 4.37 11.94 6.00
N PHE A 297 4.14 13.12 6.57
CA PHE A 297 2.83 13.52 7.08
C PHE A 297 2.50 14.97 6.73
N THR A 298 1.23 15.22 6.43
CA THR A 298 0.71 16.59 6.28
C THR A 298 -0.24 16.89 7.44
N PHE A 299 0.11 17.90 8.25
CA PHE A 299 -0.75 18.51 9.29
C PHE A 299 -1.75 19.52 8.69
#